data_AF-Q38ED0-F1
#
_entry.id   AF-Q38ED0-F1
#
_cell.length_a   1.000
_cell.length_b   1.000
_cell.length_c   1.000
_cell.angle_alpha   90.00
_cell.angle_beta   90.00
_cell.angle_gamma   90.00
#
_symmetry.space_group_name_H-M   'P 1'
#
loop_
_entity.id
_entity.type
_entity.pdbx_description
1 polymer ?
#
loop_
_entity_poly.entity_id
_entity_poly.type
_entity_poly.pdbx_seq_one_letter_code
_entity_poly.pdbx_strand_id
1 'polypeptide(L)'
;MQRNWVLLPQTVRAGDAPKSSAVRTPTRPLPYVCLKSNDGMEFVLPEVAARQSKMLAMLLDAVYSLPERGGFAEPTNARGEQHTTVHASNNIGTMPCIPLEVLSGRILELVCRYLVQRSTSDVNSTDEFALLGELNPTSSSDQDIVLGLLMASDYLDC
;
A
#
# COMPACT_ATOMS: atom_id res chain seq x y z
N MET A 1 -43.42 -25.36 -19.01
CA MET A 1 -43.17 -25.10 -17.58
C MET A 1 -43.08 -23.60 -17.38
N GLN A 2 -44.03 -23.04 -16.62
CA GLN A 2 -44.19 -21.61 -16.33
C GLN A 2 -43.42 -21.24 -15.05
N ARG A 3 -42.89 -20.01 -14.99
CA ARG A 3 -43.07 -19.07 -13.86
C ARG A 3 -42.67 -17.67 -14.29
N ASN A 4 -43.67 -16.80 -14.33
CA ASN A 4 -43.62 -15.37 -14.62
C ASN A 4 -43.86 -14.64 -13.30
N TRP A 5 -43.08 -13.59 -12.98
CA TRP A 5 -43.45 -12.61 -11.95
C TRP A 5 -42.96 -11.22 -12.39
N VAL A 6 -43.83 -10.50 -13.08
CA VAL A 6 -43.78 -9.05 -13.27
C VAL A 6 -44.29 -8.41 -11.98
N LEU A 7 -43.59 -7.40 -11.45
CA LEU A 7 -44.15 -6.41 -10.52
C LEU A 7 -43.82 -5.01 -11.05
N LEU A 8 -44.87 -4.33 -11.46
CA LEU A 8 -44.95 -2.92 -11.87
C LEU A 8 -45.67 -2.14 -10.73
N PRO A 9 -45.67 -0.80 -10.74
CA PRO A 9 -44.96 0.07 -9.80
C PRO A 9 -45.86 0.63 -8.69
N GLN A 10 -45.27 1.26 -7.66
CA GLN A 10 -46.01 2.16 -6.76
C GLN A 10 -45.44 3.57 -6.79
N THR A 11 -46.25 4.48 -7.33
CA THR A 11 -46.17 5.92 -7.15
C THR A 11 -46.63 6.28 -5.73
N VAL A 12 -45.74 6.83 -4.91
CA VAL A 12 -46.10 7.49 -3.64
C VAL A 12 -45.65 8.94 -3.70
N ARG A 13 -46.56 9.79 -3.21
CA ARG A 13 -46.71 11.24 -3.41
C ARG A 13 -45.57 12.11 -2.90
N ALA A 14 -45.53 13.30 -3.50
CA ALA A 14 -44.72 14.47 -3.16
C ALA A 14 -44.86 14.89 -1.69
N GLY A 15 -43.72 15.10 -1.05
CA GLY A 15 -43.64 15.70 0.28
C GLY A 15 -42.46 15.23 1.10
N ASP A 16 -41.23 15.22 0.56
CA ASP A 16 -40.06 15.33 1.43
C ASP A 16 -38.82 15.80 0.66
N ALA A 17 -38.23 16.88 1.16
CA ALA A 17 -37.08 17.58 0.61
C ALA A 17 -35.78 16.76 0.78
N PRO A 18 -34.75 16.95 -0.06
CA PRO A 18 -33.60 16.06 -0.11
C PRO A 18 -32.67 16.33 1.08
N LYS A 19 -32.77 15.52 2.14
CA LYS A 19 -31.66 15.40 3.10
C LYS A 19 -30.61 14.50 2.48
N SER A 20 -29.76 15.11 1.64
CA SER A 20 -28.50 14.54 1.18
C SER A 20 -27.61 14.25 2.39
N SER A 21 -27.82 13.08 3.01
CA SER A 21 -26.81 12.43 3.82
C SER A 21 -26.00 11.58 2.86
N ALA A 22 -24.96 12.18 2.28
CA ALA A 22 -23.94 11.42 1.58
C ALA A 22 -23.25 10.53 2.63
N VAL A 23 -23.79 9.32 2.81
CA VAL A 23 -23.09 8.22 3.46
C VAL A 23 -21.80 8.03 2.66
N ARG A 24 -20.68 8.51 3.21
CA ARG A 24 -19.36 8.18 2.68
C ARG A 24 -19.24 6.67 2.79
N THR A 25 -19.41 5.98 1.68
CA THR A 25 -19.09 4.56 1.60
C THR A 25 -17.62 4.40 1.98
N PRO A 26 -17.27 3.43 2.83
CA PRO A 26 -15.89 3.20 3.21
C PRO A 26 -15.12 2.84 1.94
N THR A 27 -14.29 3.76 1.46
CA THR A 27 -13.36 3.48 0.36
C THR A 27 -12.38 2.42 0.86
N ARG A 28 -12.41 1.25 0.21
CA ARG A 28 -11.42 0.20 0.45
C ARG A 28 -10.03 0.84 0.25
N PRO A 29 -9.08 0.63 1.17
CA PRO A 29 -7.75 1.20 1.02
C PRO A 29 -7.16 0.72 -0.30
N LEU A 30 -6.40 1.59 -0.97
CA LEU A 30 -5.67 1.19 -2.16
C LEU A 30 -4.75 0.03 -1.79
N PRO A 31 -4.62 -1.00 -2.66
CA PRO A 31 -3.81 -2.17 -2.39
C PRO A 31 -2.31 -1.89 -2.58
N TYR A 32 -1.85 -0.71 -2.16
CA TYR A 32 -0.49 -0.21 -2.27
C TYR A 32 -0.06 0.47 -0.97
N VAL A 33 1.24 0.44 -0.70
CA VAL A 33 1.90 1.05 0.46
C VAL A 33 3.10 1.83 -0.06
N CYS A 34 3.42 2.95 0.57
CA CYS A 34 4.65 3.69 0.31
C CYS A 34 5.65 3.44 1.44
N LEU A 35 6.88 3.09 1.09
CA LEU A 35 8.01 3.00 2.02
C LEU A 35 8.96 4.15 1.72
N LYS A 36 9.33 4.92 2.75
CA LYS A 36 10.20 6.08 2.61
C LYS A 36 11.54 5.86 3.30
N SER A 37 12.64 5.96 2.57
CA SER A 37 13.99 5.83 3.11
C SER A 37 14.45 7.10 3.82
N ASN A 38 15.61 7.01 4.49
CA ASN A 38 16.22 8.10 5.22
C ASN A 38 16.73 9.27 4.35
N ASP A 39 17.05 8.99 3.09
CA ASP A 39 17.49 9.95 2.08
C ASP A 39 16.31 10.51 1.26
N GLY A 40 15.07 10.19 1.66
CA GLY A 40 13.84 10.74 1.10
C GLY A 40 13.34 10.04 -0.17
N MET A 41 13.94 8.91 -0.57
CA MET A 41 13.43 8.10 -1.67
C MET A 41 12.13 7.39 -1.24
N GLU A 42 11.15 7.38 -2.14
CA GLU A 42 9.83 6.80 -1.89
C GLU A 42 9.58 5.63 -2.84
N PHE A 43 9.26 4.46 -2.28
CA PHE A 43 9.00 3.23 -3.01
C PHE A 43 7.55 2.80 -2.81
N VAL A 44 6.79 2.72 -3.89
CA VAL A 44 5.39 2.26 -3.86
C VAL A 44 5.33 0.81 -4.30
N LEU A 45 4.84 -0.07 -3.43
CA LEU A 45 4.69 -1.50 -3.72
C LEU A 45 3.28 -2.00 -3.35
N PRO A 46 2.81 -3.11 -3.96
CA PRO A 46 1.54 -3.71 -3.59
C PRO A 46 1.51 -4.11 -2.11
N GLU A 47 0.37 -3.96 -1.45
CA GLU A 47 0.21 -4.35 -0.03
C GLU A 47 0.56 -5.83 0.20
N VAL A 48 0.25 -6.69 -0.77
CA VAL A 48 0.58 -8.13 -0.74
C VAL A 48 2.10 -8.40 -0.72
N ALA A 49 2.89 -7.50 -1.32
CA ALA A 49 4.34 -7.56 -1.28
C ALA A 49 4.88 -7.00 0.05
N ALA A 50 4.35 -5.87 0.51
CA ALA A 50 4.71 -5.31 1.81
C ALA A 50 4.46 -6.31 2.96
N ARG A 51 3.37 -7.08 2.89
CA ARG A 51 3.01 -8.11 3.88
C ARG A 51 3.95 -9.33 3.91
N GLN A 52 4.91 -9.45 2.99
CA GLN A 52 5.98 -10.45 3.13
C GLN A 52 6.91 -10.13 4.31
N SER A 53 6.99 -8.86 4.72
CA SER A 53 7.62 -8.44 5.98
C SER A 53 6.61 -8.55 7.11
N LYS A 54 6.98 -9.27 8.17
CA LYS A 54 6.11 -9.38 9.36
C LYS A 54 5.96 -8.04 10.07
N MET A 55 7.04 -7.25 10.13
CA MET A 55 7.03 -5.91 10.72
C MET A 55 6.02 -5.00 9.98
N LEU A 56 6.10 -4.94 8.65
CA LEU A 56 5.18 -4.16 7.82
C LEU A 56 3.74 -4.69 7.93
N ALA A 57 3.54 -6.01 7.95
CA ALA A 57 2.21 -6.60 8.13
C ALA A 57 1.56 -6.17 9.46
N MET A 58 2.32 -6.20 10.57
CA MET A 58 1.84 -5.74 11.87
C MET A 58 1.51 -4.24 11.88
N LEU A 59 2.34 -3.41 11.26
CA LEU A 59 2.07 -1.97 11.12
C LEU A 59 0.80 -1.71 10.30
N LEU A 60 0.64 -2.41 9.18
CA LEU A 60 -0.54 -2.28 8.33
C LEU A 60 -1.81 -2.72 9.06
N ASP A 61 -1.76 -3.85 9.78
CA ASP A 61 -2.90 -4.32 10.57
C ASP A 61 -3.28 -3.33 11.67
N ALA A 62 -2.29 -2.74 12.35
CA ALA A 62 -2.51 -1.67 13.32
C ALA A 62 -3.17 -0.44 12.65
N VAL A 63 -2.64 0.04 11.53
CA VAL A 63 -3.20 1.19 10.78
C VAL A 63 -4.63 0.92 10.31
N TYR A 64 -4.92 -0.29 9.82
CA TYR A 64 -6.27 -0.63 9.35
C TYR A 64 -7.27 -0.87 10.46
N SER A 65 -6.80 -1.15 11.69
CA SER A 65 -7.64 -1.29 12.88
C SER A 65 -8.07 0.06 13.50
N LEU A 66 -7.40 1.16 13.16
CA LEU A 66 -7.73 2.48 13.69
C LEU A 66 -9.06 3.00 13.10
N PRO A 67 -10.01 3.45 13.95
CA PRO A 67 -11.34 3.90 13.52
C PRO A 67 -11.34 5.20 12.71
N GLU A 68 -10.25 5.98 12.76
CA GLU A 68 -10.04 7.19 11.97
C GLU A 68 -8.76 7.03 11.15
N ARG A 69 -8.89 6.49 9.93
CA ARG A 69 -7.77 6.30 8.99
C ARG A 69 -7.23 7.65 8.49
N GLY A 70 -6.51 8.36 9.35
CA GLY A 70 -5.58 9.41 8.96
C GLY A 70 -4.24 8.75 8.68
N GLY A 71 -3.90 8.58 7.39
CA GLY A 71 -2.51 8.30 7.01
C GLY A 71 -1.61 9.37 7.63
N PHE A 72 -0.33 9.07 7.84
CA PHE A 72 0.66 9.94 8.49
C PHE A 72 0.92 11.30 7.80
N ALA A 73 -0.01 11.81 6.98
CA ALA A 73 -0.01 13.13 6.40
C ALA A 73 -0.84 14.11 7.25
N GLU A 74 -0.23 15.21 7.62
CA GLU A 74 -0.86 16.42 8.15
C GLU A 74 -1.81 17.01 7.07
N PRO A 75 -3.14 17.09 7.28
CA PRO A 75 -4.04 17.61 6.25
C PRO A 75 -4.12 19.13 6.34
N THR A 76 -3.22 19.82 5.62
CA THR A 76 -3.34 21.24 5.33
C THR A 76 -4.48 21.48 4.32
N ASN A 77 -5.62 21.96 4.82
CA ASN A 77 -6.68 22.72 4.14
C ASN A 77 -6.72 22.74 2.59
N ALA A 78 -7.73 22.10 1.97
CA ALA A 78 -8.45 22.57 0.76
C ALA A 78 -9.54 21.53 0.38
N ARG A 79 -10.82 21.69 0.75
CA ARG A 79 -11.87 22.35 -0.04
C ARG A 79 -11.66 22.31 -1.56
N GLY A 80 -12.52 21.58 -2.27
CA GLY A 80 -12.89 21.97 -3.64
C GLY A 80 -13.09 20.84 -4.64
N GLU A 81 -14.36 20.56 -4.92
CA GLU A 81 -14.90 20.34 -6.28
C GLU A 81 -14.80 18.94 -6.92
N GLN A 82 -16.00 18.37 -7.05
CA GLN A 82 -16.36 17.14 -7.76
C GLN A 82 -16.44 17.42 -9.26
N HIS A 83 -15.72 16.66 -10.10
CA HIS A 83 -16.07 16.53 -11.51
C HIS A 83 -15.96 15.07 -11.97
N THR A 84 -17.05 14.62 -12.59
CA THR A 84 -17.34 13.28 -13.10
C THR A 84 -16.49 12.92 -14.31
N THR A 85 -15.49 12.06 -14.12
CA THR A 85 -14.84 11.25 -15.16
C THR A 85 -14.37 9.96 -14.51
N VAL A 86 -14.15 8.89 -15.29
CA VAL A 86 -13.64 7.60 -14.80
C VAL A 86 -12.28 7.84 -14.13
N HIS A 87 -12.29 8.07 -12.82
CA HIS A 87 -11.09 8.31 -12.04
C HIS A 87 -10.46 6.97 -11.71
N ALA A 88 -9.27 6.70 -12.24
CA ALA A 88 -8.29 5.98 -11.45
C ALA A 88 -8.03 6.85 -10.21
N SER A 89 -8.77 6.60 -9.12
CA SER A 89 -8.56 7.34 -7.88
C SER A 89 -7.23 6.90 -7.31
N ASN A 90 -6.16 7.58 -7.69
CA ASN A 90 -4.91 7.56 -6.96
C ASN A 90 -5.16 8.35 -5.66
N ASN A 91 -5.93 7.78 -4.74
CA ASN A 91 -6.10 8.28 -3.38
C ASN A 91 -4.79 8.10 -2.61
N ILE A 92 -3.73 8.77 -3.07
CA ILE A 92 -2.42 8.85 -2.42
C ILE A 92 -2.60 9.32 -0.97
N GLY A 93 -3.62 10.15 -0.70
CA GLY A 93 -4.01 10.57 0.66
C GLY A 93 -4.55 9.46 1.57
N THR A 94 -4.79 8.24 1.07
CA THR A 94 -5.19 7.08 1.88
C THR A 94 -4.20 5.92 1.82
N MET A 95 -3.12 6.06 1.05
CA MET A 95 -2.05 5.08 0.99
C MET A 95 -1.21 5.19 2.27
N PRO A 96 -1.07 4.12 3.07
CA PRO A 96 -0.15 4.14 4.19
C PRO A 96 1.27 4.45 3.68
N CYS A 97 1.89 5.47 4.25
CA CYS A 97 3.29 5.79 4.03
C CYS A 97 4.04 5.47 5.32
N ILE A 98 4.96 4.51 5.25
CA ILE A 98 5.73 4.02 6.40
C ILE A 98 7.16 4.56 6.27
N PRO A 99 7.60 5.48 7.15
CA PRO A 99 8.97 5.95 7.16
C PRO A 99 9.90 4.87 7.73
N LEU A 100 10.95 4.56 6.98
CA LEU A 100 12.02 3.61 7.32
C LEU A 100 13.35 4.38 7.42
N GLU A 101 13.43 5.30 8.37
CA GLU A 101 14.55 6.25 8.56
C GLU A 101 15.89 5.59 8.89
N VAL A 102 15.91 4.27 9.13
CA VAL A 102 17.11 3.48 9.35
C VAL A 102 17.73 2.94 8.06
N LEU A 103 16.99 2.98 6.94
CA LEU A 103 17.43 2.40 5.66
C LEU A 103 17.73 3.50 4.63
N SER A 104 18.86 3.35 3.91
CA SER A 104 19.17 4.17 2.74
C SER A 104 18.29 3.80 1.55
N GLY A 105 18.13 4.71 0.60
CA GLY A 105 17.33 4.47 -0.61
C GLY A 105 17.80 3.25 -1.39
N ARG A 106 19.12 3.01 -1.46
CA ARG A 106 19.68 1.84 -2.16
C ARG A 106 19.36 0.53 -1.46
N ILE A 107 19.43 0.48 -0.13
CA ILE A 107 19.08 -0.71 0.65
C ILE A 107 17.57 -0.95 0.52
N LEU A 108 16.76 0.10 0.67
CA LEU A 108 15.30 0.01 0.58
C LEU A 108 14.83 -0.40 -0.81
N GLU A 109 15.49 0.04 -1.88
CA GLU A 109 15.21 -0.42 -3.25
C GLU A 109 15.36 -1.94 -3.37
N LEU A 110 16.48 -2.48 -2.92
CA LEU A 110 16.79 -3.92 -2.99
C LEU A 110 15.80 -4.73 -2.14
N VAL A 111 15.47 -4.24 -0.94
CA VAL A 111 14.41 -4.82 -0.10
C VAL A 111 13.06 -4.81 -0.81
N CYS A 112 12.66 -3.69 -1.43
CA CYS A 112 11.38 -3.62 -2.14
C CYS A 112 11.31 -4.61 -3.30
N ARG A 113 12.40 -4.74 -4.07
CA ARG A 113 12.52 -5.75 -5.14
C ARG A 113 12.40 -7.16 -4.58
N TYR A 114 13.08 -7.46 -3.48
CA TYR A 114 12.98 -8.74 -2.77
C TYR A 114 11.53 -9.05 -2.34
N LEU A 115 10.85 -8.11 -1.68
CA LEU A 115 9.46 -8.28 -1.22
C LEU A 115 8.49 -8.52 -2.39
N VAL A 116 8.66 -7.79 -3.50
CA VAL A 116 7.86 -7.98 -4.72
C VAL A 116 8.14 -9.35 -5.33
N GLN A 117 9.41 -9.72 -5.51
CA GLN A 117 9.78 -11.02 -6.06
C GLN A 117 9.19 -12.16 -5.23
N ARG A 118 9.39 -12.13 -3.90
CA ARG A 118 8.87 -13.12 -2.96
C ARG A 118 7.33 -13.20 -2.96
N SER A 119 6.64 -12.10 -3.24
CA SER A 119 5.17 -12.10 -3.37
C SER A 119 4.64 -12.75 -4.65
N THR A 120 5.50 -12.89 -5.67
CA THR A 120 5.15 -13.45 -6.98
C THR A 120 5.77 -14.83 -7.25
N SER A 121 6.84 -15.18 -6.53
CA SER A 121 7.59 -16.42 -6.71
C SER A 121 6.89 -17.63 -6.07
N ASP A 122 7.23 -18.83 -6.58
CA ASP A 122 6.97 -20.09 -5.86
C ASP A 122 7.71 -20.08 -4.52
N VAL A 123 7.13 -20.67 -3.48
CA VAL A 123 7.74 -20.78 -2.13
C VAL A 123 9.10 -21.48 -2.17
N ASN A 124 9.36 -22.30 -3.19
CA ASN A 124 10.63 -23.00 -3.39
C ASN A 124 11.56 -22.33 -4.40
N SER A 125 11.18 -21.18 -4.95
CA SER A 125 12.08 -20.40 -5.80
C SER A 125 13.18 -19.77 -4.96
N THR A 126 14.35 -19.61 -5.56
CA THR A 126 15.48 -18.86 -5.03
C THR A 126 15.78 -17.64 -5.91
N ASP A 127 14.85 -17.26 -6.79
CA ASP A 127 15.03 -16.19 -7.76
C ASP A 127 15.21 -14.82 -7.08
N GLU A 128 14.72 -14.67 -5.84
CA GLU A 128 14.93 -13.47 -5.04
C GLU A 128 16.41 -13.16 -4.76
N PHE A 129 17.28 -14.17 -4.81
CA PHE A 129 18.72 -13.99 -4.65
C PHE A 129 19.43 -13.58 -5.95
N ALA A 130 18.75 -13.62 -7.10
CA ALA A 130 19.33 -13.17 -8.36
C ALA A 130 19.75 -11.69 -8.29
N LEU A 131 19.05 -10.88 -7.49
CA LEU A 131 19.37 -9.48 -7.24
C LEU A 131 20.74 -9.29 -6.56
N LEU A 132 21.20 -10.27 -5.78
CA LEU A 132 22.51 -10.24 -5.13
C LEU A 132 23.62 -10.64 -6.10
N GLY A 133 23.30 -11.34 -7.19
CA GLY A 133 24.28 -11.76 -8.20
C GLY A 133 24.93 -10.60 -8.95
N GLU A 134 24.33 -9.40 -8.90
CA GLU A 134 24.88 -8.16 -9.47
C GLU A 134 25.96 -7.53 -8.57
N LEU A 135 26.05 -7.92 -7.31
CA LEU A 135 27.00 -7.36 -6.34
C LEU A 135 28.37 -8.04 -6.46
N ASN A 136 29.43 -7.22 -6.45
CA ASN A 136 30.80 -7.68 -6.45
C ASN A 136 31.26 -7.98 -5.00
N PRO A 137 31.49 -9.25 -4.62
CA PRO A 137 31.85 -9.62 -3.25
C PRO A 137 33.20 -9.06 -2.78
N THR A 138 34.05 -8.61 -3.71
CA THR A 138 35.35 -7.99 -3.39
C THR A 138 35.29 -6.48 -3.24
N SER A 139 34.17 -5.84 -3.62
CA SER A 139 34.01 -4.40 -3.48
C SER A 139 33.58 -4.05 -2.06
N SER A 140 34.29 -3.12 -1.42
CA SER A 140 33.89 -2.62 -0.08
C SER A 140 32.51 -1.98 -0.11
N SER A 141 32.15 -1.28 -1.20
CA SER A 141 30.81 -0.69 -1.36
C SER A 141 29.70 -1.73 -1.32
N ASP A 142 29.95 -2.89 -1.93
CA ASP A 142 28.94 -3.92 -2.07
C ASP A 142 28.85 -4.76 -0.78
N GLN A 143 29.98 -4.90 -0.07
CA GLN A 143 29.99 -5.43 1.29
C GLN A 143 29.19 -4.56 2.25
N ASP A 144 29.29 -3.24 2.16
CA ASP A 144 28.48 -2.30 2.95
C ASP A 144 26.98 -2.44 2.62
N ILE A 145 26.64 -2.64 1.34
CA ILE A 145 25.25 -2.92 0.92
C ILE A 145 24.76 -4.23 1.53
N VAL A 146 25.54 -5.31 1.49
CA VAL A 146 25.17 -6.61 2.06
C VAL A 146 24.98 -6.51 3.58
N LEU A 147 25.86 -5.80 4.28
CA LEU A 147 25.69 -5.54 5.71
C LEU A 147 24.40 -4.74 5.99
N GLY A 148 24.13 -3.73 5.18
CA GLY A 148 22.89 -2.95 5.26
C GLY A 148 21.64 -3.80 4.99
N LEU A 149 21.70 -4.72 4.02
CA LEU A 149 20.62 -5.67 3.75
C LEU A 149 20.39 -6.64 4.91
N LEU A 150 21.44 -7.12 5.56
CA LEU A 150 21.32 -7.97 6.74
C LEU A 150 20.66 -7.26 7.92
N MET A 151 21.01 -5.98 8.14
CA MET A 151 20.34 -5.15 9.14
C MET A 151 18.88 -4.88 8.77
N ALA A 152 18.60 -4.65 7.48
CA ALA A 152 17.25 -4.45 6.98
C ALA A 152 16.39 -5.70 7.11
N SER A 153 16.92 -6.90 6.84
CA SER A 153 16.18 -8.17 6.95
C SER A 153 15.79 -8.47 8.39
N ASP A 154 16.67 -8.17 9.35
CA ASP A 154 16.36 -8.31 10.79
C ASP A 154 15.29 -7.28 11.21
N TYR A 155 15.47 -6.00 10.83
CA TYR A 155 14.54 -4.93 11.17
C TYR A 155 13.13 -5.14 10.58
N LEU A 156 13.05 -5.62 9.34
CA LEU A 156 11.80 -5.86 8.63
C LEU A 156 11.20 -7.25 8.91
N ASP A 157 11.97 -8.15 9.52
CA ASP A 157 11.60 -9.56 9.75
C ASP A 157 11.12 -10.22 8.44
N CYS A 158 12.02 -10.32 7.46
CA CYS A 158 11.76 -10.86 6.11
C CYS A 158 12.95 -11.61 5.49
#